data_AF-A0A8C3NT75-F1
#
_entry.id   AF-A0A8C3NT75-F1
#
_cell.length_a   1.000
_cell.length_b   1.000
_cell.length_c   1.000
_cell.angle_alpha   90.00
_cell.angle_beta   90.00
_cell.angle_gamma   90.00
#
_symmetry.space_group_name_H-M   'P 1'
#
loop_
_entity.id
_entity.type
_entity.pdbx_description
1 polymer ?
#
loop_
_entity_poly.entity_id
_entity_poly.type
_entity_poly.pdbx_seq_one_letter_code
_entity_poly.pdbx_strand_id
1 'polypeptide(L)'
;MEALAEHWRDLHARRAQLKAHVVTSGTTVKENERLRIQALKKAKEEKLENSKKESELLRARMELESLRKQHQKLSKKLLKYSLFKRYLEKVVENSQFHDIDDVITYYKALVRTRKDLLQYQWWHRQLLEQGKVLEQQIRAEKEAEMLQCKDDLVQLQESLGQAQSDIRQWIRQFVHDLQDFTEDGKERSRAP
;
A
#
# COMPACT_ATOMS: atom_id res chain seq x y z
N MET A 1 7.72 116.92 -42.95
CA MET A 1 8.86 116.00 -42.75
C MET A 1 8.79 115.28 -41.40
N GLU A 2 8.36 115.93 -40.32
CA GLU A 2 8.35 115.35 -38.95
C GLU A 2 7.32 114.23 -38.73
N ALA A 3 6.07 114.39 -39.20
CA ALA A 3 5.02 113.37 -39.02
C ALA A 3 5.36 112.02 -39.69
N LEU A 4 6.06 112.04 -40.82
CA LEU A 4 6.52 110.83 -41.49
C LEU A 4 7.65 110.14 -40.71
N ALA A 5 8.56 110.91 -40.10
CA ALA A 5 9.63 110.39 -39.26
C ALA A 5 9.12 109.80 -37.94
N GLU A 6 8.06 110.36 -37.36
CA GLU A 6 7.34 109.78 -36.22
C GLU A 6 6.66 108.46 -36.58
N HIS A 7 5.99 108.39 -37.73
CA HIS A 7 5.36 107.17 -38.20
C HIS A 7 6.38 106.04 -38.44
N TRP A 8 7.53 106.36 -39.04
CA TRP A 8 8.62 105.38 -39.18
C TRP A 8 9.17 104.91 -37.83
N ARG A 9 9.33 105.81 -36.84
CA ARG A 9 9.75 105.42 -35.48
C ARG A 9 8.74 104.50 -34.80
N ASP A 10 7.45 104.78 -34.91
CA ASP A 10 6.39 103.92 -34.36
C ASP A 10 6.37 102.54 -35.05
N LEU A 11 6.46 102.50 -36.38
CA LEU A 11 6.54 101.22 -37.12
C LEU A 11 7.77 100.39 -36.72
N HIS A 12 8.93 101.02 -36.52
CA HIS A 12 10.12 100.34 -36.03
C HIS A 12 9.96 99.83 -34.60
N ALA A 13 9.36 100.62 -33.71
CA ALA A 13 9.07 100.21 -32.33
C ALA A 13 8.10 99.03 -32.27
N ARG A 14 7.00 99.07 -33.04
CA ARG A 14 6.04 97.95 -33.15
C ARG A 14 6.68 96.69 -33.71
N ARG A 15 7.53 96.83 -34.74
CA ARG A 15 8.27 95.68 -35.30
C ARG A 15 9.23 95.07 -34.26
N ALA A 16 9.90 95.89 -33.45
CA ALA A 16 10.76 95.43 -32.38
C ALA A 16 9.97 94.71 -31.28
N GLN A 17 8.83 95.27 -30.86
CA GLN A 17 7.91 94.64 -29.90
C GLN A 17 7.38 93.29 -30.42
N LEU A 18 6.94 93.23 -31.67
CA LEU A 18 6.43 91.99 -32.26
C LEU A 18 7.53 90.91 -32.33
N LYS A 19 8.77 91.28 -32.70
CA LYS A 19 9.90 90.35 -32.67
C LYS A 19 10.18 89.84 -31.25
N ALA A 20 10.16 90.70 -30.24
CA ALA A 20 10.32 90.29 -28.85
C ALA A 20 9.18 89.35 -28.39
N HIS A 21 7.94 89.63 -28.80
CA HIS A 21 6.79 88.77 -28.53
C HIS A 21 6.92 87.39 -29.20
N VAL A 22 7.40 87.33 -30.45
CA VAL A 22 7.63 86.06 -31.15
C VAL A 22 8.74 85.24 -30.49
N VAL A 23 9.82 85.90 -30.03
CA VAL A 23 10.90 85.21 -29.31
C VAL A 23 10.40 84.67 -27.97
N THR A 24 9.68 85.49 -27.19
CA THR A 24 9.14 85.10 -25.89
C THR A 24 8.05 84.03 -26.01
N SER A 25 7.14 84.12 -26.99
CA SER A 25 6.18 83.05 -27.25
C SER A 25 6.88 81.75 -27.67
N GLY A 26 7.89 81.84 -28.53
CA GLY A 26 8.72 80.70 -28.93
C GLY A 26 9.44 80.03 -27.75
N THR A 27 9.97 80.78 -26.79
CA THR A 27 10.59 80.21 -25.59
C THR A 27 9.56 79.58 -24.67
N THR A 28 8.39 80.21 -24.46
CA THR A 28 7.32 79.62 -23.64
C THR A 28 6.78 78.31 -24.22
N VAL A 29 6.61 78.22 -25.55
CA VAL A 29 6.16 76.99 -26.22
C VAL A 29 7.17 75.87 -26.04
N LYS A 30 8.48 76.15 -26.21
CA LYS A 30 9.54 75.15 -25.99
C LYS A 30 9.57 74.66 -24.54
N GLU A 31 9.45 75.55 -23.58
CA GLU A 31 9.41 75.19 -22.16
C GLU A 31 8.16 74.39 -21.80
N ASN A 32 7.00 74.74 -22.35
CA ASN A 32 5.77 73.98 -22.14
C ASN A 32 5.88 72.57 -22.72
N GLU A 33 6.44 72.42 -23.91
CA GLU A 33 6.67 71.09 -24.52
C GLU A 33 7.66 70.26 -23.69
N ARG A 34 8.71 70.88 -23.14
CA ARG A 34 9.64 70.22 -22.21
C ARG A 34 8.92 69.70 -20.96
N LEU A 35 8.08 70.52 -20.35
CA LEU A 35 7.29 70.14 -19.18
C LEU A 35 6.28 69.04 -19.50
N ARG A 36 5.62 69.10 -20.67
CA ARG A 36 4.70 68.07 -21.14
C ARG A 36 5.41 66.73 -21.31
N ILE A 37 6.58 66.70 -21.96
CA ILE A 37 7.38 65.47 -22.13
C ILE A 37 7.78 64.91 -20.76
N GLN A 38 8.22 65.76 -19.84
CA GLN A 38 8.58 65.34 -18.48
C GLN A 38 7.39 64.74 -17.72
N ALA A 39 6.22 65.38 -17.78
CA ALA A 39 5.00 64.90 -17.16
C ALA A 39 4.56 63.55 -17.74
N LEU A 40 4.62 63.39 -19.07
CA LEU A 40 4.30 62.13 -19.74
C LEU A 40 5.26 61.00 -19.34
N LYS A 41 6.56 61.29 -19.24
CA LYS A 41 7.56 60.31 -18.79
C LYS A 41 7.28 59.86 -17.36
N LYS A 42 7.04 60.80 -16.45
CA LYS A 42 6.72 60.51 -15.05
C LYS A 42 5.43 59.68 -14.92
N ALA A 43 4.38 60.04 -15.66
CA ALA A 43 3.12 59.30 -15.67
C ALA A 43 3.30 57.85 -16.18
N LYS A 44 4.16 57.64 -17.19
CA LYS A 44 4.48 56.30 -17.69
C LYS A 44 5.24 55.45 -16.66
N GLU A 45 6.23 56.04 -16.00
CA GLU A 45 7.01 55.38 -14.95
C GLU A 45 6.11 54.99 -13.75
N GLU A 46 5.26 55.90 -13.31
CA GLU A 46 4.31 55.65 -12.22
C GLU A 46 3.29 54.56 -12.58
N LYS A 47 2.77 54.56 -13.81
CA LYS A 47 1.86 53.50 -14.28
C LYS A 47 2.53 52.13 -14.28
N LEU A 48 3.79 52.05 -14.73
CA LEU A 48 4.54 50.80 -14.73
C LEU A 48 4.76 50.30 -13.29
N GLU A 49 5.16 51.20 -12.40
CA GLU A 49 5.41 50.87 -11.00
C GLU A 49 4.13 50.44 -10.27
N ASN A 50 3.01 51.11 -10.51
CA ASN A 50 1.71 50.73 -9.97
C ASN A 50 1.28 49.34 -10.46
N SER A 51 1.49 49.03 -11.75
CA SER A 51 1.17 47.69 -12.28
C SER A 51 2.01 46.58 -11.63
N LYS A 52 3.29 46.83 -11.32
CA LYS A 52 4.13 45.87 -10.57
C LYS A 52 3.58 45.64 -9.17
N LYS A 53 3.28 46.71 -8.45
CA LYS A 53 2.72 46.65 -7.09
C LYS A 53 1.37 45.94 -7.06
N GLU A 54 0.51 46.18 -8.05
CA GLU A 54 -0.78 45.48 -8.18
C GLU A 54 -0.59 43.97 -8.39
N SER A 55 0.36 43.57 -9.24
CA SER A 55 0.70 42.16 -9.47
C SER A 55 1.24 41.48 -8.21
N GLU A 56 2.14 42.14 -7.48
CA GLU A 56 2.68 41.64 -6.22
C GLU A 56 1.59 41.53 -5.15
N LEU A 57 0.71 42.52 -5.05
CA LEU A 57 -0.42 42.52 -4.13
C LEU A 57 -1.40 41.38 -4.44
N LEU A 58 -1.65 41.10 -5.72
CA LEU A 58 -2.48 39.96 -6.12
C LEU A 58 -1.84 38.63 -5.69
N ARG A 59 -0.53 38.48 -5.92
CA ARG A 59 0.22 37.28 -5.51
C ARG A 59 0.17 37.09 -4.00
N ALA A 60 0.45 38.13 -3.22
CA ALA A 60 0.39 38.09 -1.76
C ALA A 60 -1.02 37.74 -1.24
N ARG A 61 -2.08 38.25 -1.90
CA ARG A 61 -3.46 37.89 -1.56
C ARG A 61 -3.76 36.41 -1.80
N MET A 62 -3.30 35.85 -2.93
CA MET A 62 -3.48 34.43 -3.22
C MET A 62 -2.75 33.54 -2.22
N GLU A 63 -1.51 33.90 -1.86
CA GLU A 63 -0.72 33.20 -0.86
C GLU A 63 -1.39 33.24 0.52
N LEU A 64 -1.86 34.42 0.96
CA LEU A 64 -2.57 34.59 2.22
C LEU A 64 -3.83 33.71 2.29
N GLU A 65 -4.59 33.63 1.21
CA GLU A 65 -5.79 32.79 1.14
C GLU A 65 -5.42 31.30 1.21
N SER A 66 -4.32 30.89 0.57
CA SER A 66 -3.82 29.52 0.66
C SER A 66 -3.40 29.15 2.10
N LEU A 67 -2.71 30.06 2.79
CA LEU A 67 -2.28 29.89 4.18
C LEU A 67 -3.48 29.84 5.13
N ARG A 68 -4.49 30.68 4.92
CA ARG A 68 -5.75 30.63 5.69
C ARG A 68 -6.44 29.28 5.57
N LYS A 69 -6.53 28.73 4.35
CA LYS A 69 -7.09 27.39 4.12
C LYS A 69 -6.28 26.30 4.83
N GLN A 70 -4.95 26.38 4.79
CA GLN A 70 -4.09 25.43 5.53
C GLN A 70 -4.28 25.55 7.05
N HIS A 71 -4.29 26.77 7.58
CA HIS A 71 -4.53 27.05 8.99
C HIS A 71 -5.88 26.49 9.46
N GLN A 72 -6.95 26.69 8.69
CA GLN A 72 -8.27 26.13 8.99
C GLN A 72 -8.26 24.59 9.01
N LYS A 73 -7.59 23.95 8.04
CA LYS A 73 -7.44 22.48 8.02
C LYS A 73 -6.70 21.97 9.25
N LEU A 74 -5.60 22.63 9.63
CA LEU A 74 -4.81 22.26 10.82
C LEU A 74 -5.60 22.51 12.10
N SER A 75 -6.30 23.63 12.21
CA SER A 75 -7.16 23.95 13.37
C SER A 75 -8.23 22.89 13.58
N LYS A 76 -8.92 22.46 12.51
CA LYS A 76 -9.91 21.36 12.59
C LYS A 76 -9.29 20.04 13.07
N LYS A 77 -8.09 19.71 12.57
CA LYS A 77 -7.35 18.51 13.03
C LYS A 77 -6.96 18.63 14.49
N LEU A 78 -6.46 19.78 14.92
CA LEU A 78 -6.04 20.04 16.29
C LEU A 78 -7.21 19.90 17.26
N LEU A 79 -8.38 20.46 16.93
CA LEU A 79 -9.60 20.27 17.72
C LEU A 79 -9.95 18.79 17.87
N LYS A 80 -9.92 18.01 16.77
CA LYS A 80 -10.17 16.56 16.83
C LYS A 80 -9.15 15.85 17.72
N TYR A 81 -7.86 16.14 17.57
CA TYR A 81 -6.80 15.51 18.36
C TYR A 81 -6.78 15.95 19.82
N SER A 82 -7.25 17.16 20.14
CA SER A 82 -7.36 17.64 21.52
C SER A 82 -8.30 16.78 22.37
N LEU A 83 -9.38 16.27 21.77
CA LEU A 83 -10.30 15.36 22.44
C LEU A 83 -9.61 14.03 22.79
N PHE A 84 -8.86 13.47 21.85
CA PHE A 84 -8.10 12.24 22.05
C PHE A 84 -6.96 12.43 23.04
N LYS A 85 -6.24 13.55 22.97
CA LYS A 85 -5.18 13.89 23.91
C LYS A 85 -5.74 13.91 25.33
N ARG A 86 -6.83 14.63 25.58
CA ARG A 86 -7.47 14.70 26.89
C ARG A 86 -7.98 13.34 27.39
N TYR A 87 -8.47 12.48 26.49
CA TYR A 87 -8.80 11.11 26.85
C TYR A 87 -7.56 10.33 27.29
N LEU A 88 -6.45 10.42 26.53
CA LEU A 88 -5.21 9.74 26.87
C LEU A 88 -4.57 10.29 28.15
N GLU A 89 -4.64 11.59 28.39
CA GLU A 89 -4.26 12.21 29.67
C GLU A 89 -5.03 11.56 30.83
N LYS A 90 -6.35 11.41 30.71
CA LYS A 90 -7.15 10.68 31.71
C LYS A 90 -6.76 9.21 31.85
N VAL A 91 -6.43 8.52 30.75
CA VAL A 91 -5.97 7.12 30.82
C VAL A 91 -4.69 7.05 31.64
N VAL A 92 -3.72 7.93 31.37
CA VAL A 92 -2.46 8.03 32.13
C VAL A 92 -2.75 8.30 33.61
N GLU A 93 -3.60 9.29 33.93
CA GLU A 93 -3.99 9.62 35.31
C GLU A 93 -4.59 8.44 36.09
N ASN A 94 -5.30 7.53 35.41
CA ASN A 94 -6.02 6.42 36.03
C ASN A 94 -5.33 5.05 35.84
N SER A 95 -4.06 5.02 35.41
CA SER A 95 -3.36 3.77 35.12
C SER A 95 -1.89 3.82 35.53
N GLN A 96 -1.17 2.74 35.24
CA GLN A 96 0.26 2.57 35.55
C GLN A 96 1.21 3.17 34.50
N PHE A 97 0.69 3.85 33.48
CA PHE A 97 1.52 4.47 32.44
C PHE A 97 2.04 5.82 32.93
N HIS A 98 3.30 6.17 32.63
CA HIS A 98 3.88 7.44 33.07
C HIS A 98 3.43 8.61 32.20
N ASP A 99 3.31 8.37 30.90
CA ASP A 99 2.86 9.36 29.94
C ASP A 99 2.06 8.73 28.78
N ILE A 100 1.62 9.58 27.86
CA ILE A 100 0.84 9.15 26.69
C ILE A 100 1.69 8.32 25.73
N ASP A 101 3.00 8.57 25.65
CA ASP A 101 3.90 7.85 24.76
C ASP A 101 4.13 6.41 25.24
N ASP A 102 4.14 6.16 26.55
CA ASP A 102 4.10 4.83 27.16
C ASP A 102 2.83 4.07 26.72
N VAL A 103 1.66 4.69 26.80
CA VAL A 103 0.38 4.10 26.36
C VAL A 103 0.44 3.72 24.88
N ILE A 104 0.95 4.64 24.04
CA ILE A 104 1.08 4.42 22.60
C ILE A 104 2.07 3.28 22.31
N THR A 105 3.19 3.24 23.01
CA THR A 105 4.24 2.22 22.84
C THR A 105 3.71 0.85 23.23
N TYR A 106 3.04 0.75 24.39
CA TYR A 106 2.39 -0.47 24.84
C TYR A 106 1.33 -0.94 23.85
N TYR A 107 0.44 -0.05 23.39
CA TYR A 107 -0.57 -0.40 22.39
C TYR A 107 0.05 -0.93 21.09
N LYS A 108 1.11 -0.28 20.58
CA LYS A 108 1.84 -0.74 19.39
C LYS A 108 2.44 -2.13 19.61
N ALA A 109 3.02 -2.40 20.78
CA ALA A 109 3.53 -3.72 21.12
C ALA A 109 2.40 -4.77 21.16
N LEU A 110 1.29 -4.46 21.82
CA LEU A 110 0.13 -5.34 21.92
C LEU A 110 -0.45 -5.71 20.55
N VAL A 111 -0.57 -4.73 19.64
CA VAL A 111 -1.05 -4.97 18.27
C VAL A 111 -0.09 -5.90 17.50
N ARG A 112 1.23 -5.72 17.64
CA ARG A 112 2.23 -6.60 17.02
C ARG A 112 2.12 -8.02 17.58
N THR A 113 2.14 -8.17 18.90
CA THR A 113 2.00 -9.48 19.56
C THR A 113 0.70 -10.18 19.16
N ARG A 114 -0.43 -9.45 19.07
CA ARG A 114 -1.70 -10.03 18.59
C ARG A 114 -1.58 -10.56 17.16
N LYS A 115 -0.93 -9.82 16.26
CA LYS A 115 -0.71 -10.24 14.88
C LYS A 115 0.14 -11.53 14.85
N ASP A 116 1.22 -11.57 15.62
CA ASP A 116 2.12 -12.71 15.67
C ASP A 116 1.41 -13.95 16.26
N LEU A 117 0.59 -13.78 17.31
CA LEU A 117 -0.23 -14.86 17.88
C LEU A 117 -1.21 -15.43 16.86
N LEU A 118 -1.90 -14.58 16.10
CA LEU A 118 -2.85 -15.04 15.07
C LEU A 118 -2.14 -15.81 13.97
N GLN A 119 -0.96 -15.36 13.54
CA GLN A 119 -0.14 -16.06 12.56
C GLN A 119 0.34 -17.41 13.10
N TYR A 120 0.81 -17.46 14.34
CA TYR A 120 1.23 -18.70 14.99
C TYR A 120 0.07 -19.70 15.13
N GLN A 121 -1.10 -19.23 15.57
CA GLN A 121 -2.30 -20.06 15.70
C GLN A 121 -2.73 -20.64 14.35
N TRP A 122 -2.64 -19.84 13.28
CA TRP A 122 -2.93 -20.31 11.93
C TRP A 122 -1.95 -21.41 11.50
N TRP A 123 -0.65 -21.22 11.68
CA TRP A 123 0.38 -22.22 11.36
C TRP A 123 0.18 -23.52 12.16
N HIS A 124 -0.07 -23.41 13.46
CA HIS A 124 -0.31 -24.58 14.30
C HIS A 124 -1.55 -25.37 13.84
N ARG A 125 -2.61 -24.68 13.40
CA ARG A 125 -3.79 -25.34 12.84
C ARG A 125 -3.45 -26.11 11.55
N GLN A 126 -2.64 -25.52 10.66
CA GLN A 126 -2.20 -26.22 9.44
C GLN A 126 -1.40 -27.47 9.75
N LEU A 127 -0.46 -27.38 10.69
CA LEU A 127 0.35 -28.53 11.09
C LEU A 127 -0.50 -29.65 11.72
N LEU A 128 -1.50 -29.29 12.54
CA LEU A 128 -2.41 -30.26 13.13
C LEU A 128 -3.25 -30.99 12.07
N GLU A 129 -3.76 -30.26 11.08
CA GLU A 129 -4.52 -30.88 9.98
C GLU A 129 -3.63 -31.81 9.13
N GLN A 130 -2.39 -31.41 8.84
CA GLN A 130 -1.43 -32.29 8.17
C GLN A 130 -1.14 -33.55 8.99
N GLY A 131 -0.96 -33.42 10.31
CA GLY A 131 -0.75 -34.56 11.21
C GLY A 131 -1.92 -35.54 11.23
N LYS A 132 -3.17 -35.04 11.24
CA LYS A 132 -4.37 -35.89 11.15
C LYS A 132 -4.45 -36.66 9.83
N VAL A 133 -4.11 -36.02 8.72
CA VAL A 133 -4.08 -36.68 7.40
C VAL A 133 -3.05 -37.80 7.38
N LEU A 134 -1.85 -37.55 7.90
CA LEU A 134 -0.80 -38.59 8.00
C LEU A 134 -1.23 -39.74 8.91
N GLU A 135 -1.86 -39.46 10.05
CA GLU A 135 -2.38 -40.49 10.96
C GLU A 135 -3.41 -41.39 10.26
N GLN A 136 -4.33 -40.79 9.51
CA GLN A 136 -5.35 -41.52 8.74
C GLN A 136 -4.72 -42.40 7.65
N GLN A 137 -3.69 -41.89 6.96
CA GLN A 137 -2.95 -42.66 5.95
C GLN A 137 -2.28 -43.87 6.56
N ILE A 138 -1.50 -43.69 7.63
CA ILE A 138 -0.81 -44.79 8.33
C ILE A 138 -1.83 -45.82 8.83
N ARG A 139 -2.95 -45.36 9.40
CA ARG A 139 -4.02 -46.25 9.86
C ARG A 139 -4.58 -47.10 8.71
N ALA A 140 -4.92 -46.48 7.59
CA ALA A 140 -5.44 -47.18 6.42
C ALA A 140 -4.41 -48.17 5.83
N GLU A 141 -3.14 -47.80 5.77
CA GLU A 141 -2.04 -48.69 5.35
C GLU A 141 -1.93 -49.91 6.28
N LYS A 142 -1.95 -49.70 7.60
CA LYS A 142 -1.89 -50.81 8.57
C LYS A 142 -3.12 -51.70 8.55
N GLU A 143 -4.31 -51.12 8.33
CA GLU A 143 -5.52 -51.90 8.14
C GLU A 143 -5.45 -52.76 6.87
N ALA A 144 -4.91 -52.22 5.78
CA ALA A 144 -4.68 -52.96 4.54
C ALA A 144 -3.64 -54.08 4.72
N GLU A 145 -2.51 -53.80 5.37
CA GLU A 145 -1.49 -54.82 5.70
C GLU A 145 -2.10 -55.95 6.56
N MET A 146 -2.92 -55.63 7.56
CA MET A 146 -3.60 -56.64 8.39
C MET A 146 -4.59 -57.48 7.59
N LEU A 147 -5.32 -56.89 6.64
CA LEU A 147 -6.20 -57.63 5.75
C LEU A 147 -5.40 -58.58 4.86
N GLN A 148 -4.30 -58.10 4.28
CA GLN A 148 -3.42 -58.94 3.47
C GLN A 148 -2.85 -60.12 4.28
N CYS A 149 -2.34 -59.90 5.50
CA CYS A 149 -1.87 -61.00 6.35
C CYS A 149 -2.97 -62.01 6.70
N LYS A 150 -4.23 -61.56 6.86
CA LYS A 150 -5.36 -62.47 7.08
C LYS A 150 -5.62 -63.33 5.85
N ASP A 151 -5.60 -62.73 4.67
CA ASP A 151 -5.78 -63.45 3.41
C ASP A 151 -4.68 -64.50 3.23
N ASP A 152 -3.41 -64.12 3.48
CA ASP A 152 -2.27 -65.05 3.44
C ASP A 152 -2.42 -66.20 4.44
N LEU A 153 -2.91 -65.93 5.66
CA LEU A 153 -3.16 -66.95 6.67
C LEU A 153 -4.25 -67.95 6.22
N VAL A 154 -5.33 -67.46 5.61
CA VAL A 154 -6.39 -68.32 5.07
C VAL A 154 -5.81 -69.20 3.95
N GLN A 155 -5.05 -68.63 3.02
CA GLN A 155 -4.41 -69.41 1.94
C GLN A 155 -3.45 -70.48 2.49
N LEU A 156 -2.66 -70.16 3.50
CA LEU A 156 -1.78 -71.13 4.15
C LEU A 156 -2.57 -72.26 4.83
N GLN A 157 -3.66 -71.94 5.52
CA GLN A 157 -4.53 -72.94 6.13
C GLN A 157 -5.18 -73.87 5.09
N GLU A 158 -5.64 -73.31 3.97
CA GLU A 158 -6.19 -74.08 2.85
C GLU A 158 -5.13 -75.03 2.25
N SER A 159 -3.92 -74.52 1.99
CA SER A 159 -2.82 -75.34 1.46
C SER A 159 -2.40 -76.47 2.42
N LEU A 160 -2.40 -76.19 3.73
CA LEU A 160 -2.14 -77.20 4.76
C LEU A 160 -3.25 -78.26 4.78
N GLY A 161 -4.51 -77.84 4.72
CA GLY A 161 -5.66 -78.74 4.66
C GLY A 161 -5.62 -79.64 3.42
N GLN A 162 -5.25 -79.08 2.27
CA GLN A 162 -5.05 -79.82 1.03
C GLN A 162 -3.92 -80.85 1.17
N ALA A 163 -2.73 -80.44 1.60
CA ALA A 163 -1.59 -81.34 1.78
C ALA A 163 -1.92 -82.49 2.75
N GLN A 164 -2.63 -82.21 3.84
CA GLN A 164 -3.10 -83.26 4.76
C GLN A 164 -4.10 -84.22 4.11
N SER A 165 -4.99 -83.72 3.25
CA SER A 165 -5.92 -84.56 2.49
C SER A 165 -5.18 -85.47 1.53
N ASP A 166 -4.20 -84.92 0.80
CA ASP A 166 -3.36 -85.65 -0.15
C ASP A 166 -2.56 -86.75 0.54
N ILE A 167 -1.96 -86.45 1.70
CA ILE A 167 -1.26 -87.46 2.53
C ILE A 167 -2.22 -88.57 2.95
N ARG A 168 -3.43 -88.25 3.43
CA ARG A 168 -4.42 -89.27 3.81
C ARG A 168 -4.84 -90.11 2.61
N GLN A 169 -5.00 -89.51 1.43
CA GLN A 169 -5.31 -90.24 0.21
C GLN A 169 -4.16 -91.17 -0.20
N TRP A 170 -2.92 -90.68 -0.14
CA TRP A 170 -1.73 -91.47 -0.42
C TRP A 170 -1.59 -92.64 0.56
N ILE A 171 -1.80 -92.42 1.87
CA ILE A 171 -1.80 -93.50 2.87
C ILE A 171 -2.90 -94.54 2.57
N ARG A 172 -4.11 -94.09 2.22
CA ARG A 172 -5.20 -95.02 1.84
C ARG A 172 -4.82 -95.87 0.64
N GLN A 173 -4.24 -95.24 -0.40
CA GLN A 173 -3.78 -95.95 -1.58
C GLN A 173 -2.66 -96.94 -1.23
N PHE A 174 -1.66 -96.51 -0.46
CA PHE A 174 -0.55 -97.36 -0.04
C PHE A 174 -1.01 -98.57 0.80
N VAL A 175 -2.00 -98.39 1.68
CA VAL A 175 -2.60 -99.50 2.44
C VAL A 175 -3.35 -100.46 1.52
N HIS A 176 -4.10 -99.95 0.55
CA HIS A 176 -4.76 -100.78 -0.46
C HIS A 176 -3.72 -101.58 -1.27
N ASP A 177 -2.68 -100.93 -1.76
CA ASP A 177 -1.60 -101.58 -2.51
C ASP A 177 -0.91 -102.65 -1.66
N LEU A 178 -0.62 -102.38 -0.38
CA LEU A 178 -0.06 -103.38 0.54
C LEU A 178 -0.99 -104.58 0.77
N GLN A 179 -2.30 -104.35 0.84
CA GLN A 179 -3.30 -105.41 0.97
C GLN A 179 -3.30 -106.30 -0.28
N ASP A 180 -3.29 -105.71 -1.47
CA ASP A 180 -3.18 -106.41 -2.75
C ASP A 180 -1.89 -107.24 -2.83
N PHE A 181 -0.74 -106.70 -2.38
CA PHE A 181 0.52 -107.46 -2.29
C PHE A 181 0.46 -108.65 -1.33
N THR A 182 -0.27 -108.54 -0.20
CA THR A 182 -0.49 -109.68 0.71
C THR A 182 -1.47 -110.71 0.16
N GLU A 183 -2.41 -110.33 -0.69
CA GLU A 183 -3.31 -111.27 -1.39
C GLU A 183 -2.57 -111.99 -2.53
N ASP A 184 -1.77 -111.29 -3.34
CA ASP A 184 -0.91 -111.87 -4.37
C ASP A 184 0.16 -112.82 -3.80
N GLY A 185 0.69 -112.51 -2.61
CA GLY A 185 1.60 -113.41 -1.88
C GLY A 185 0.92 -114.68 -1.35
N LYS A 186 -0.37 -114.61 -1.01
CA LYS A 186 -1.18 -115.79 -0.64
C LYS A 186 -1.59 -116.61 -1.86
N GLU A 187 -1.82 -116.00 -3.01
CA GLU A 187 -2.11 -116.71 -4.26
C GLU A 187 -0.86 -117.41 -4.84
N ARG A 188 0.33 -116.80 -4.78
CA ARG A 188 1.59 -117.48 -5.13
C ARG A 188 1.99 -118.61 -4.17
N SER A 189 1.47 -118.62 -2.94
CA SER A 189 1.62 -119.74 -2.00
C SER A 189 0.57 -120.85 -2.19
N ARG A 190 -0.36 -120.68 -3.14
CA ARG A 190 -1.45 -121.62 -3.48
C ARG A 190 -1.36 -122.20 -4.90
N ALA A 191 -0.31 -121.92 -5.67
CA ALA A 191 -0.08 -122.51 -6.99
C ALA A 191 1.02 -123.60 -6.92
N PRO A 192 0.68 -124.91 -6.97
CA PRO A 192 1.59 -125.98 -7.35
C PRO A 192 1.89 -125.99 -8.86
#